data_AF-A0A8D8IXW9-F1
#
_entry.id   AF-A0A8D8IXW9-F1
#
_cell.length_a   1.000
_cell.length_b   1.000
_cell.length_c   1.000
_cell.angle_alpha   90.00
_cell.angle_beta   90.00
_cell.angle_gamma   90.00
#
_symmetry.space_group_name_H-M   'P 1'
#
loop_
_entity.id
_entity.type
_entity.pdbx_description
1 polymer ?
#
loop_
_entity_poly.entity_id
_entity_poly.type
_entity_poly.pdbx_seq_one_letter_code
_entity_poly.pdbx_strand_id
1 'polypeptide(L)'
;AIVYGKFSIKSDVWSYGILLMELFTYGQVPYPGMHSREVIEQIERGYRMPKPTNHHLPDDIYALMLKCWDAIPEKRPTFEFLNHYFQNFTVTSEVPYREVQD
;
A
#
# COMPACT_ATOMS: atom_id res chain seq x y z
N ALA A 1 -7.52 14.81 -1.93
CA ALA A 1 -8.73 14.35 -2.63
C ALA A 1 -9.96 14.47 -1.74
N ILE A 2 -10.13 13.63 -0.72
CA ILE A 2 -11.43 13.45 -0.06
C ILE A 2 -11.91 14.68 0.75
N VAL A 3 -11.02 15.36 1.48
CA VAL A 3 -11.43 16.48 2.37
C VAL A 3 -11.62 17.80 1.62
N TYR A 4 -10.75 18.11 0.66
CA TYR A 4 -10.71 19.43 0.00
C TYR A 4 -11.03 19.39 -1.50
N GLY A 5 -11.48 18.26 -2.04
CA GLY A 5 -11.73 18.09 -3.48
C GLY A 5 -10.49 18.27 -4.37
N LYS A 6 -9.28 18.26 -3.81
CA LYS A 6 -8.03 18.40 -4.57
C LYS A 6 -7.62 17.05 -5.18
N PHE A 7 -7.86 16.91 -6.48
CA PHE A 7 -7.46 15.77 -7.31
C PHE A 7 -6.15 16.09 -8.04
N SER A 8 -5.25 15.12 -8.10
CA SER A 8 -3.95 15.23 -8.74
C SER A 8 -3.32 13.85 -8.89
N ILE A 9 -2.24 13.75 -9.66
CA ILE A 9 -1.46 12.51 -9.71
C ILE A 9 -0.99 12.04 -8.32
N LYS A 10 -0.77 12.98 -7.38
CA LYS A 10 -0.39 12.65 -6.00
C LYS A 10 -1.55 12.13 -5.16
N SER A 11 -2.81 12.46 -5.48
CA SER A 11 -3.94 11.76 -4.87
C SER A 11 -4.11 10.36 -5.45
N ASP A 12 -3.76 10.15 -6.71
CA ASP A 12 -3.81 8.82 -7.32
C ASP A 12 -2.74 7.90 -6.73
N VAL A 13 -1.55 8.43 -6.41
CA VAL A 13 -0.51 7.70 -5.66
C VAL A 13 -1.01 7.25 -4.28
N TRP A 14 -1.81 8.06 -3.59
CA TRP A 14 -2.44 7.64 -2.33
C TRP A 14 -3.37 6.46 -2.54
N SER A 15 -4.27 6.57 -3.53
CA SER A 15 -5.20 5.50 -3.89
C SER A 15 -4.47 4.24 -4.33
N TYR A 16 -3.32 4.37 -5.01
CA TYR A 16 -2.47 3.24 -5.36
C TYR A 16 -1.91 2.52 -4.11
N GLY A 17 -1.53 3.25 -3.06
CA GLY A 17 -1.18 2.64 -1.78
C GLY A 17 -2.33 1.82 -1.18
N ILE A 18 -3.58 2.31 -1.28
CA ILE A 18 -4.77 1.56 -0.86
C ILE A 18 -4.97 0.30 -1.72
N LEU A 19 -4.83 0.43 -3.04
CA LEU A 19 -4.91 -0.69 -3.98
C LEU A 19 -3.88 -1.79 -3.66
N LEU A 20 -2.64 -1.41 -3.33
CA LEU A 20 -1.64 -2.38 -2.90
C LEU A 20 -2.11 -3.11 -1.62
N MET A 21 -2.70 -2.41 -0.65
CA MET A 21 -3.21 -3.05 0.56
C MET A 21 -4.31 -4.06 0.22
N GLU A 22 -5.24 -3.70 -0.67
CA GLU A 22 -6.28 -4.60 -1.17
C GLU A 22 -5.66 -5.83 -1.87
N LEU A 23 -4.64 -5.63 -2.71
CA LEU A 23 -3.96 -6.71 -3.42
C LEU A 23 -3.32 -7.73 -2.45
N PHE A 24 -2.57 -7.27 -1.46
CA PHE A 24 -1.87 -8.13 -0.50
C PHE A 24 -2.79 -8.74 0.56
N THR A 25 -4.02 -8.24 0.69
CA THR A 25 -5.03 -8.78 1.62
C THR A 25 -6.11 -9.58 0.91
N TYR A 26 -5.92 -9.92 -0.37
CA TYR A 26 -6.88 -10.63 -1.22
C TYR A 26 -8.27 -9.95 -1.30
N GLY A 27 -8.27 -8.62 -1.40
CA GLY A 27 -9.46 -7.80 -1.58
C GLY A 27 -10.21 -7.49 -0.29
N GLN A 28 -9.56 -7.57 0.88
CA GLN A 28 -10.19 -7.08 2.10
C GLN A 28 -10.47 -5.59 2.02
N VAL A 29 -11.60 -5.19 2.61
CA VAL A 29 -12.00 -3.79 2.64
C VAL A 29 -10.94 -2.96 3.40
N PRO A 30 -10.48 -1.84 2.83
CA PRO A 30 -9.60 -0.91 3.53
C PRO A 30 -10.26 -0.40 4.82
N TYR A 31 -9.45 -0.21 5.87
CA TYR A 31 -9.91 0.27 7.18
C TYR A 31 -11.11 -0.51 7.74
N PRO A 32 -10.97 -1.84 7.93
CA PRO A 32 -12.08 -2.70 8.33
C PRO A 32 -12.68 -2.24 9.67
N GLY A 33 -14.01 -2.18 9.73
CA GLY A 33 -14.75 -1.76 10.92
C GLY A 33 -14.91 -0.25 11.09
N MET A 34 -14.33 0.58 10.22
CA MET A 34 -14.51 2.03 10.23
C MET A 34 -15.46 2.48 9.10
N HIS A 35 -16.33 3.44 9.40
CA HIS A 35 -17.13 4.11 8.36
C HIS A 35 -16.35 5.26 7.71
N SER A 36 -16.76 5.71 6.52
CA SER A 36 -16.01 6.68 5.71
C SER A 36 -15.64 7.96 6.46
N ARG A 37 -16.53 8.49 7.30
CA ARG A 37 -16.26 9.69 8.11
C ARG A 37 -15.18 9.44 9.16
N GLU A 38 -15.25 8.31 9.86
CA GLU A 38 -14.26 7.93 10.86
C GLU A 38 -12.88 7.74 10.23
N VAL A 39 -12.81 7.12 9.05
CA VAL A 39 -11.56 6.95 8.29
C VAL A 39 -10.91 8.30 8.01
N ILE A 40 -11.68 9.30 7.57
CA ILE A 40 -11.18 10.65 7.31
C ILE A 40 -10.62 11.28 8.60
N GLU A 41 -11.39 11.24 9.69
CA GLU A 41 -10.99 11.82 10.98
C GLU A 41 -9.71 11.17 11.54
N GLN A 42 -9.57 9.84 11.40
CA GLN A 42 -8.38 9.11 11.84
C GLN A 42 -7.16 9.46 10.97
N ILE A 43 -7.31 9.51 9.65
CA ILE A 43 -6.23 9.86 8.74
C ILE A 43 -5.69 11.27 9.02
N GLU A 44 -6.57 12.23 9.31
CA GLU A 44 -6.20 13.60 9.70
C GLU A 44 -5.41 13.64 11.01
N ARG A 45 -5.69 12.73 11.95
CA ARG A 45 -4.91 12.55 13.19
C ARG A 45 -3.58 11.82 12.98
N GLY A 46 -3.24 11.44 11.75
CA GLY A 46 -2.01 10.76 11.41
C GLY A 46 -2.10 9.24 11.43
N TYR A 47 -3.27 8.66 11.71
CA TYR A 47 -3.45 7.21 11.65
C TYR A 47 -3.26 6.69 10.22
N ARG A 48 -2.65 5.51 10.10
CA ARG A 48 -2.51 4.74 8.85
C ARG A 48 -2.85 3.29 9.15
N MET A 49 -3.37 2.55 8.16
CA MET A 49 -3.67 1.14 8.34
C MET A 49 -2.43 0.38 8.81
N PRO A 50 -2.52 -0.42 9.89
CA PRO A 50 -1.42 -1.26 10.32
C PRO A 50 -1.10 -2.32 9.27
N LYS A 51 0.12 -2.83 9.31
CA LYS A 51 0.51 -4.00 8.51
C LYS A 51 -0.39 -5.19 8.88
N PRO A 52 -1.02 -5.88 7.92
CA PRO A 52 -1.81 -7.08 8.20
C PRO A 52 -0.96 -8.17 8.86
N THR A 53 -1.53 -8.83 9.87
CA THR A 53 -0.87 -9.94 10.59
C THR A 53 -1.24 -11.32 10.05
N ASN A 54 -2.34 -11.40 9.31
CA ASN A 54 -2.92 -12.62 8.75
C ASN A 54 -2.53 -12.87 7.29
N HIS A 55 -1.87 -11.92 6.63
CA HIS A 55 -1.45 -12.02 5.23
C HIS A 55 0.05 -11.77 5.08
N HIS A 56 0.68 -12.44 4.13
CA HIS A 56 2.09 -12.20 3.84
C HIS A 56 2.25 -10.88 3.08
N LEU A 57 2.74 -9.85 3.77
CA LEU A 57 3.11 -8.56 3.19
C LEU A 57 4.59 -8.27 3.54
N PRO A 58 5.49 -8.15 2.55
CA PRO A 58 6.89 -7.80 2.84
C PRO A 58 7.01 -6.40 3.45
N ASP A 59 7.97 -6.22 4.37
CA ASP A 59 8.15 -4.96 5.10
C ASP A 59 8.47 -3.79 4.18
N ASP A 60 9.28 -4.01 3.14
CA ASP A 60 9.65 -2.96 2.18
C ASP A 60 8.44 -2.48 1.37
N ILE A 61 7.51 -3.38 1.03
CA ILE A 61 6.26 -3.03 0.37
C ILE A 61 5.36 -2.22 1.32
N TYR A 62 5.24 -2.63 2.57
CA TYR A 62 4.46 -1.87 3.55
C TYR A 62 5.07 -0.47 3.80
N ALA A 63 6.39 -0.37 3.89
CA ALA A 63 7.08 0.91 3.97
C ALA A 63 6.81 1.78 2.72
N LEU A 64 6.73 1.18 1.53
CA LEU A 64 6.34 1.88 0.32
C LEU A 64 4.89 2.39 0.37
N MET A 65 3.94 1.58 0.87
CA MET A 65 2.55 2.01 1.08
C MET A 65 2.48 3.22 2.03
N LEU A 66 3.25 3.21 3.13
CA LEU A 66 3.33 4.35 4.05
C LEU A 66 3.83 5.62 3.36
N LYS A 67 4.80 5.52 2.42
CA LYS A 67 5.25 6.65 1.59
C LYS A 67 4.15 7.16 0.65
N CYS A 68 3.36 6.25 0.06
CA CYS A 68 2.17 6.64 -0.73
C CYS A 68 1.14 7.39 0.11
N TRP A 69 1.05 7.09 1.42
CA TRP A 69 0.14 7.73 2.36
C TRP A 69 0.75 8.89 3.16
N ASP A 70 1.83 9.50 2.66
CA ASP A 70 2.35 10.73 3.28
C ASP A 70 1.27 11.83 3.27
N ALA A 71 1.14 12.53 4.39
CA ALA A 71 0.20 13.64 4.53
C ALA A 71 0.52 14.77 3.54
N ILE A 72 1.80 15.00 3.25
CA ILE A 72 2.29 15.99 2.29
C ILE A 72 2.33 15.35 0.89
N PRO A 73 1.48 15.78 -0.06
CA PRO A 73 1.39 15.17 -1.39
C PRO A 73 2.72 15.09 -2.15
N GLU A 74 3.58 16.09 -1.98
CA GLU A 74 4.86 16.22 -2.67
C GLU A 74 5.88 15.19 -2.18
N LYS A 75 5.74 14.68 -0.94
CA LYS A 75 6.60 13.64 -0.37
C LYS A 75 6.25 12.23 -0.86
N ARG A 76 5.06 12.05 -1.44
CA ARG A 76 4.64 10.78 -2.02
C ARG A 76 5.53 10.47 -3.23
N PRO A 77 5.82 9.19 -3.53
CA PRO A 77 6.62 8.83 -4.70
C PRO A 77 5.94 9.23 -6.02
N THR A 78 6.67 9.13 -7.14
CA THR A 78 6.10 9.21 -8.49
C THR A 78 5.67 7.82 -8.93
N PHE A 79 4.74 7.73 -9.88
CA PHE A 79 4.43 6.44 -10.52
C PHE A 79 5.63 5.85 -11.26
N GLU A 80 6.51 6.68 -11.80
CA GLU A 80 7.78 6.23 -12.40
C GLU A 80 8.64 5.46 -11.38
N PHE A 81 8.81 6.04 -10.17
CA PHE A 81 9.52 5.36 -9.08
C PHE A 81 8.81 4.06 -8.67
N LEU A 82 7.48 4.09 -8.51
CA LEU A 82 6.70 2.90 -8.14
C LEU A 82 6.85 1.79 -9.19
N ASN A 83 6.74 2.14 -10.47
CA ASN A 83 6.89 1.20 -11.58
C ASN A 83 8.29 0.56 -11.58
N HIS A 84 9.35 1.38 -11.49
CA HIS A 84 10.72 0.85 -11.42
C HIS A 84 10.94 -0.02 -10.18
N TYR A 85 10.40 0.38 -9.02
CA TYR A 85 10.49 -0.39 -7.80
C TYR A 85 9.88 -1.80 -7.96
N PHE A 86 8.70 -1.91 -8.55
CA PHE A 86 8.04 -3.20 -8.78
C PHE A 86 8.60 -4.01 -9.94
N GLN A 87 9.24 -3.39 -10.95
CA GLN A 87 9.94 -4.13 -12.00
C GLN A 87 11.08 -5.00 -11.47
N ASN A 88 11.73 -4.55 -10.39
CA ASN A 88 12.81 -5.29 -9.73
C ASN A 88 12.31 -6.17 -8.58
N PHE A 89 10.99 -6.20 -8.34
CA PHE A 89 10.39 -7.02 -7.31
C PHE A 89 10.23 -8.45 -7.83
N THR A 90 11.14 -9.34 -7.42
CA THR A 90 11.06 -10.77 -7.73
C THR A 90 9.90 -11.40 -6.97
N VAL A 91 8.77 -11.59 -7.65
CA VAL A 91 7.76 -12.57 -7.24
C VAL A 91 8.33 -13.95 -7.57
N THR A 92 9.10 -14.55 -6.67
CA THR A 92 9.53 -15.93 -6.84
C THR A 92 8.31 -16.83 -6.66
N SER A 93 7.62 -17.13 -7.75
CA SER A 93 6.63 -18.22 -7.83
C SER A 93 7.31 -19.59 -7.85
N GLU A 94 8.63 -19.64 -7.95
CA GLU A 94 9.40 -20.86 -7.84
C GLU A 94 9.67 -21.16 -6.36
N VAL A 95 8.92 -22.11 -5.80
CA VAL A 95 9.48 -22.95 -4.74
C VAL A 95 10.72 -23.60 -5.37
N PRO A 96 11.95 -23.34 -4.91
CA PRO A 96 13.12 -24.01 -5.46
C PRO A 96 12.87 -25.51 -5.35
N TYR A 97 12.96 -26.24 -6.47
CA TYR A 97 12.86 -27.70 -6.43
C TYR A 97 13.85 -28.19 -5.36
N ARG A 98 13.34 -28.93 -4.37
CA ARG A 98 14.21 -29.56 -3.38
C ARG A 98 15.08 -30.56 -4.14
N GLU A 99 16.38 -30.34 -4.17
CA GLU A 99 17.32 -31.38 -4.57
C GLU A 99 17.06 -32.60 -3.67
N VAL A 100 16.65 -33.70 -4.30
CA VAL A 100 16.57 -34.99 -3.63
C VAL A 100 18.01 -35.37 -3.30
N GLN A 101 18.35 -35.48 -2.02
CA GLN A 101 19.62 -36.05 -1.61
C GLN A 101 19.61 -37.52 -2.00
N ASP A 102 20.54 -37.91 -2.88
CA ASP A 102 20.85 -39.30 -3.23
C ASP A 102 21.34 -40.09 -2.01
#